data_AF-A0A8H2X7L1-F1
#
_entry.id   AF-A0A8H2X7L1-F1
#
_cell.length_a   1.000
_cell.length_b   1.000
_cell.length_c   1.000
_cell.angle_alpha   90.00
_cell.angle_beta   90.00
_cell.angle_gamma   90.00
#
_symmetry.space_group_name_H-M   'P 1'
#
loop_
_entity.id
_entity.type
_entity.pdbx_description
1 polymer ?
#
loop_
_entity_poly.entity_id
_entity_poly.type
_entity_poly.pdbx_seq_one_letter_code
_entity_poly.pdbx_strand_id
1 'polypeptide(L)'
;MDLGVPNEILGIVVAAARDIHKRSQDISVHRRQCTQMAQRCAELVNSLREQEDALENAKLREAVDELEGVLLKIRKKVFEWADLGRVKSFMRQEQVADDIDTFNGLLDTHINKFQILTSIELNRQQRKMDLYRQNDQEEMKEMLHKIIRSVDDLATAVGMRDDVPKLMQTIQEELKGEQPDTEKYQALRGGLDTLHVKTGILPPLTDRMIPNIWTRGNVH
;
A
#
# COMPACT_ATOMS: atom_id res chain seq x y z
N MET A 1 -4.14 -35.69 0.51
CA MET A 1 -4.23 -35.89 -0.94
C MET A 1 -5.22 -34.84 -1.42
N ASP A 2 -4.71 -33.67 -1.76
CA ASP A 2 -5.44 -32.63 -2.48
C ASP A 2 -4.43 -32.16 -3.53
N LEU A 3 -4.55 -32.73 -4.73
CA LEU A 3 -3.75 -32.30 -5.87
C LEU A 3 -4.38 -30.99 -6.33
N GLY A 4 -4.03 -29.91 -5.62
CA GLY A 4 -4.43 -28.55 -5.92
C GLY A 4 -3.96 -28.21 -7.32
N VAL A 5 -4.86 -28.36 -8.28
CA VAL A 5 -4.73 -27.74 -9.59
C VAL A 5 -4.42 -26.26 -9.32
N PRO A 6 -3.36 -25.68 -9.88
CA PRO A 6 -3.16 -24.24 -9.81
C PRO A 6 -4.39 -23.62 -10.45
N ASN A 7 -5.30 -23.13 -9.61
CA ASN A 7 -6.44 -22.37 -10.07
C ASN A 7 -5.86 -21.00 -10.44
N GLU A 8 -5.20 -20.92 -11.61
CA GLU A 8 -4.75 -19.65 -12.17
C GLU A 8 -6.03 -18.84 -12.40
N ILE A 9 -6.39 -17.99 -11.43
CA ILE A 9 -7.55 -17.11 -11.47
C ILE A 9 -7.55 -16.30 -12.78
N LEU A 10 -6.36 -16.06 -13.34
CA LEU A 10 -6.16 -15.32 -14.59
C LEU A 10 -6.07 -16.20 -15.85
N GLY A 11 -6.11 -17.52 -15.75
CA GLY A 11 -5.85 -18.42 -16.87
C GLY A 11 -6.78 -18.18 -18.07
N ILE A 12 -8.08 -17.99 -17.82
CA ILE A 12 -9.08 -17.77 -18.86
C ILE A 12 -8.89 -16.40 -19.52
N VAL A 13 -8.71 -15.34 -18.72
CA VAL A 13 -8.51 -13.97 -19.24
C VAL A 13 -7.22 -13.85 -20.04
N VAL A 14 -6.15 -14.53 -19.62
CA VAL A 14 -4.86 -14.61 -20.36
C VAL A 14 -5.04 -15.33 -21.68
N ALA A 15 -5.71 -16.47 -21.70
CA ALA A 15 -5.99 -17.20 -22.93
C ALA A 15 -6.85 -16.36 -23.89
N ALA A 16 -7.88 -15.69 -23.37
CA ALA A 16 -8.76 -14.83 -24.17
C ALA A 16 -8.01 -13.64 -24.78
N ALA A 17 -7.21 -12.92 -24.00
CA ALA A 17 -6.42 -11.79 -24.50
C ALA A 17 -5.40 -12.21 -25.58
N ARG A 18 -4.75 -13.36 -25.40
CA ARG A 18 -3.83 -13.92 -26.40
C ARG A 18 -4.53 -14.25 -27.71
N ASP A 19 -5.70 -14.89 -27.63
CA ASP A 19 -6.49 -15.26 -28.78
C ASP A 19 -7.03 -14.03 -29.54
N ILE A 20 -7.50 -13.02 -28.80
CA ILE A 20 -7.90 -11.73 -29.36
C ILE A 20 -6.74 -11.11 -30.13
N HIS A 21 -5.56 -11.02 -29.52
CA HIS A 21 -4.38 -10.46 -30.17
C HIS A 21 -4.02 -11.21 -31.46
N LYS A 22 -3.95 -12.54 -31.40
CA LYS A 22 -3.63 -13.37 -32.57
C LYS A 22 -4.63 -13.17 -33.70
N ARG A 23 -5.94 -13.23 -33.42
CA ARG A 23 -6.98 -13.20 -34.45
C ARG A 23 -7.27 -11.79 -34.96
N SER A 24 -6.96 -10.75 -34.19
CA SER A 24 -7.07 -9.36 -34.66
C SER A 24 -6.22 -9.06 -35.90
N GLN A 25 -5.13 -9.81 -36.10
CA GLN A 25 -4.24 -9.69 -37.26
C GLN A 25 -4.90 -10.12 -38.58
N ASP A 26 -5.91 -10.99 -38.51
CA ASP A 26 -6.61 -11.56 -39.68
C ASP A 26 -7.78 -10.67 -40.15
N ILE A 27 -8.11 -9.61 -39.42
CA ILE A 27 -9.26 -8.74 -39.72
C ILE A 27 -8.93 -7.79 -40.88
N SER A 28 -9.82 -7.75 -41.86
CA SER A 28 -9.64 -6.99 -43.11
C SER A 28 -9.99 -5.49 -43.01
N VAL A 29 -10.94 -5.11 -42.15
CA VAL A 29 -11.42 -3.72 -41.98
C VAL A 29 -11.11 -3.22 -40.57
N HIS A 30 -10.93 -1.90 -40.39
CA HIS A 30 -10.61 -1.29 -39.10
C HIS A 30 -9.43 -1.96 -38.35
N ARG A 31 -8.50 -2.59 -39.08
CA ARG A 31 -7.42 -3.43 -38.53
C ARG A 31 -6.62 -2.71 -37.45
N ARG A 32 -6.33 -1.42 -37.64
CA ARG A 32 -5.62 -0.61 -36.65
C ARG A 32 -6.40 -0.50 -35.33
N GLN A 33 -7.69 -0.19 -35.39
CA GLN A 33 -8.54 -0.07 -34.20
C GLN A 33 -8.69 -1.43 -33.49
N CYS A 34 -8.88 -2.52 -34.25
CA CYS A 34 -8.88 -3.88 -33.69
C CYS A 34 -7.57 -4.23 -32.99
N THR A 35 -6.42 -3.91 -33.61
CA THR A 35 -5.10 -4.18 -33.04
C THR A 35 -4.88 -3.38 -31.77
N GLN A 36 -5.31 -2.11 -31.74
CA GLN A 36 -5.25 -1.27 -30.55
C GLN A 36 -6.12 -1.83 -29.42
N MET A 37 -7.37 -2.20 -29.70
CA MET A 37 -8.24 -2.85 -28.72
C MET A 37 -7.64 -4.15 -28.18
N ALA A 38 -7.04 -4.97 -29.05
CA ALA A 38 -6.38 -6.20 -28.66
C ALA A 38 -5.15 -5.95 -27.76
N GLN A 39 -4.36 -4.92 -28.08
CA GLN A 39 -3.23 -4.50 -27.26
C GLN A 39 -3.69 -4.06 -25.87
N ARG A 40 -4.77 -3.27 -25.79
CA ARG A 40 -5.37 -2.86 -24.51
C ARG A 40 -5.83 -4.06 -23.67
N CYS A 41 -6.41 -5.08 -24.30
CA CYS A 41 -6.76 -6.33 -23.60
C CYS A 41 -5.53 -7.01 -23.00
N ALA A 42 -4.44 -7.09 -23.77
CA ALA A 42 -3.18 -7.69 -23.32
C ALA A 42 -2.54 -6.90 -22.16
N GLU A 43 -2.49 -5.57 -22.25
CA GLU A 43 -1.95 -4.69 -21.22
C GLU A 43 -2.73 -4.78 -19.90
N LEU A 44 -4.07 -4.81 -19.99
CA LEU A 44 -4.92 -4.96 -18.82
C LEU A 44 -4.68 -6.30 -18.12
N VAL A 45 -4.63 -7.38 -18.87
CA VAL A 45 -4.39 -8.71 -18.30
C VAL A 45 -2.96 -8.85 -17.76
N ASN A 46 -1.96 -8.28 -18.43
CA ASN A 46 -0.59 -8.29 -17.91
C ASN A 46 -0.47 -7.52 -16.59
N SER A 47 -1.13 -6.35 -16.49
CA SER A 47 -1.19 -5.58 -15.23
C SER A 47 -1.81 -6.41 -14.09
N LEU A 48 -2.84 -7.21 -14.39
CA LEU A 48 -3.47 -8.08 -13.39
C LEU A 48 -2.56 -9.24 -12.98
N ARG A 49 -1.78 -9.80 -13.90
CA ARG A 49 -0.78 -10.84 -13.59
C ARG A 49 0.33 -10.32 -12.70
N GLU A 50 0.79 -9.10 -12.93
CA GLU A 50 1.78 -8.44 -12.06
C GLU A 50 1.26 -8.21 -10.64
N GLN A 51 -0.05 -8.22 -10.45
CA GLN A 51 -0.74 -8.00 -9.17
C GLN A 51 -1.51 -9.24 -8.70
N GLU A 52 -1.06 -10.44 -9.07
CA GLU A 52 -1.77 -11.70 -8.75
C GLU A 52 -1.97 -11.88 -7.24
N ASP A 53 -0.99 -11.49 -6.42
CA ASP A 53 -1.09 -11.53 -4.95
C ASP A 53 -2.22 -10.63 -4.40
N ALA A 54 -2.54 -9.52 -5.09
CA ALA A 54 -3.62 -8.63 -4.70
C ALA A 54 -5.02 -9.24 -5.00
N LEU A 55 -5.09 -10.27 -5.83
CA LEU A 55 -6.34 -10.98 -6.14
C LEU A 55 -6.84 -11.85 -5.00
N GLU A 56 -6.22 -11.84 -3.81
CA GLU A 56 -6.85 -12.36 -2.59
C GLU A 56 -8.09 -11.55 -2.19
N ASN A 57 -8.20 -10.29 -2.64
CA ASN A 57 -9.35 -9.44 -2.36
C ASN A 57 -10.58 -9.89 -3.18
N ALA A 58 -11.66 -10.26 -2.50
CA ALA A 58 -12.91 -10.71 -3.12
C ALA A 58 -13.50 -9.72 -4.14
N LYS A 59 -13.38 -8.40 -3.90
CA LYS A 59 -13.86 -7.37 -4.84
C LYS A 59 -13.00 -7.28 -6.10
N LEU A 60 -11.70 -7.52 -5.97
CA LEU A 60 -10.81 -7.61 -7.13
C LEU A 60 -11.08 -8.87 -7.94
N ARG A 61 -11.35 -10.01 -7.29
CA ARG A 61 -11.79 -11.24 -7.97
C ARG A 61 -13.07 -11.03 -8.76
N GLU A 62 -14.10 -10.45 -8.14
CA GLU A 62 -15.36 -10.14 -8.83
C GLU A 62 -15.14 -9.21 -10.05
N ALA A 63 -14.25 -8.23 -9.93
CA ALA A 63 -13.90 -7.37 -11.06
C ALA A 63 -13.15 -8.13 -12.19
N VAL A 64 -12.35 -9.15 -11.85
CA VAL A 64 -11.71 -10.05 -12.83
C VAL A 64 -12.75 -10.95 -13.51
N ASP A 65 -13.69 -11.51 -12.77
CA ASP A 65 -14.76 -12.35 -13.32
C ASP A 65 -15.63 -11.56 -14.33
N GLU A 66 -15.96 -10.31 -14.00
CA GLU A 66 -16.68 -9.45 -14.95
C GLU A 66 -15.83 -9.12 -16.19
N LEU A 67 -14.53 -8.85 -16.01
CA LEU A 67 -13.61 -8.61 -17.11
C LEU A 67 -13.50 -9.86 -18.01
N GLU A 68 -13.49 -11.05 -17.44
CA GLU A 68 -13.54 -12.31 -18.19
C GLU A 68 -14.74 -12.35 -19.12
N GLY A 69 -15.92 -12.02 -18.60
CA GLY A 69 -17.14 -11.92 -19.40
C GLY A 69 -17.01 -10.95 -20.58
N VAL A 70 -16.32 -9.82 -20.39
CA VAL A 70 -16.04 -8.84 -21.47
C VAL A 70 -15.03 -9.39 -22.48
N LEU A 71 -13.91 -9.95 -22.03
CA LEU A 71 -12.89 -10.50 -22.91
C LEU A 71 -13.40 -11.68 -23.73
N LEU A 72 -14.26 -12.54 -23.18
CA LEU A 72 -14.89 -13.63 -23.93
C LEU A 72 -15.83 -13.11 -25.02
N LYS A 73 -16.57 -12.00 -24.77
CA LYS A 73 -17.40 -11.35 -25.79
C LYS A 73 -16.55 -10.74 -26.90
N ILE A 74 -15.47 -10.05 -26.55
CA ILE A 74 -14.51 -9.48 -27.51
C ILE A 74 -13.90 -10.60 -28.35
N ARG A 75 -13.41 -11.67 -27.72
CA ARG A 75 -12.85 -12.84 -28.40
C ARG A 75 -13.82 -13.40 -29.43
N LYS A 76 -15.08 -13.63 -29.05
CA LYS A 76 -16.11 -14.12 -29.98
C LYS A 76 -16.25 -13.21 -31.19
N LYS A 77 -16.38 -11.89 -30.99
CA LYS A 77 -16.53 -10.92 -32.09
C LYS A 77 -15.31 -10.84 -32.98
N VAL A 78 -14.11 -10.84 -32.41
CA VAL A 78 -12.85 -10.84 -33.17
C VAL A 78 -12.74 -12.07 -34.07
N PHE A 79 -13.14 -13.25 -33.59
CA PHE A 79 -13.22 -14.45 -34.43
C PHE A 79 -14.24 -14.29 -35.56
N GLU A 80 -15.45 -13.82 -35.25
CA GLU A 80 -16.48 -13.56 -36.27
C GLU A 80 -15.97 -12.61 -37.36
N TRP A 81 -15.30 -11.52 -36.99
CA TRP A 81 -14.76 -10.53 -37.93
C TRP A 81 -13.58 -11.07 -38.74
N ALA A 82 -12.71 -11.87 -38.13
CA ALA A 82 -11.60 -12.52 -38.82
C ALA A 82 -12.09 -13.52 -39.87
N ASP A 83 -13.22 -14.18 -39.62
CA ASP A 83 -13.83 -15.14 -40.54
C ASP A 83 -14.70 -14.46 -41.63
N LEU A 84 -14.89 -13.14 -41.57
CA LEU A 84 -15.56 -12.40 -42.64
C LEU A 84 -14.66 -12.27 -43.87
N GLY A 85 -15.09 -12.88 -44.98
CA GLY A 85 -14.50 -12.58 -46.29
C GLY A 85 -14.58 -11.08 -46.65
N ARG A 86 -13.69 -10.60 -47.53
CA ARG A 86 -13.48 -9.16 -47.83
C ARG A 86 -14.77 -8.38 -48.13
N VAL A 87 -15.67 -8.94 -48.94
CA VAL A 87 -16.93 -8.27 -49.31
C VAL A 87 -17.84 -8.10 -48.10
N LYS A 88 -17.99 -9.14 -47.26
CA LYS A 88 -18.80 -9.08 -46.04
C LYS A 88 -18.19 -8.14 -45.00
N SER A 89 -16.86 -8.16 -44.88
CA SER A 89 -16.11 -7.23 -44.03
C SER A 89 -16.39 -5.78 -44.41
N PHE A 90 -16.34 -5.45 -45.71
CA PHE A 90 -16.64 -4.10 -46.19
C PHE A 90 -18.10 -3.70 -45.93
N MET A 91 -19.06 -4.58 -46.22
CA MET A 91 -20.49 -4.30 -45.97
C MET A 91 -20.83 -4.10 -44.49
N ARG A 92 -20.04 -4.67 -43.57
CA ARG A 92 -20.24 -4.59 -42.11
C ARG A 92 -19.26 -3.65 -41.42
N GLN A 93 -18.51 -2.84 -42.16
CA GLN A 93 -17.43 -2.02 -41.59
C GLN A 93 -17.93 -1.08 -40.47
N GLU A 94 -19.09 -0.45 -40.65
CA GLU A 94 -19.69 0.44 -39.65
C GLU A 94 -20.06 -0.32 -38.37
N GLN A 95 -20.70 -1.48 -38.51
CA GLN A 95 -21.02 -2.34 -37.36
C GLN A 95 -19.75 -2.80 -36.61
N VAL A 96 -18.67 -3.11 -37.34
CA VAL A 96 -17.38 -3.48 -36.73
C VAL A 96 -16.81 -2.29 -35.96
N ALA A 97 -16.86 -1.07 -36.51
CA ALA A 97 -16.41 0.13 -35.83
C ALA A 97 -17.21 0.39 -34.54
N ASP A 98 -18.54 0.34 -34.61
CA ASP A 98 -19.42 0.55 -33.46
C ASP A 98 -19.19 -0.49 -32.34
N ASP A 99 -19.02 -1.76 -32.72
CA ASP A 99 -18.70 -2.81 -31.77
C ASP A 99 -17.32 -2.58 -31.11
N ILE A 100 -16.30 -2.14 -31.87
CA ILE A 100 -14.97 -1.82 -31.32
C ILE A 100 -15.06 -0.67 -30.32
N ASP A 101 -15.79 0.40 -30.65
CA ASP A 101 -15.96 1.54 -29.76
C ASP A 101 -16.71 1.15 -28.47
N THR A 102 -17.73 0.30 -28.61
CA THR A 102 -18.44 -0.29 -27.46
C THR A 102 -17.49 -1.09 -26.57
N PHE A 103 -16.64 -1.94 -27.15
CA PHE A 103 -15.68 -2.74 -26.39
C PHE A 103 -14.60 -1.90 -25.74
N ASN A 104 -14.11 -0.85 -26.41
CA ASN A 104 -13.19 0.10 -25.80
C ASN A 104 -13.80 0.77 -24.57
N GLY A 105 -15.07 1.21 -24.65
CA GLY A 105 -15.78 1.79 -23.50
C GLY A 105 -15.97 0.80 -22.34
N LEU A 106 -16.22 -0.48 -22.64
CA LEU A 106 -16.27 -1.52 -21.60
C LEU A 106 -14.90 -1.75 -20.96
N LEU A 107 -13.83 -1.79 -21.76
CA LEU A 107 -12.46 -1.90 -21.23
C LEU A 107 -12.11 -0.70 -20.34
N ASP A 108 -12.46 0.52 -20.75
CA ASP A 108 -12.28 1.73 -19.94
C ASP A 108 -13.01 1.64 -18.59
N THR A 109 -14.23 1.11 -18.60
CA THR A 109 -15.01 0.88 -17.39
C THR A 109 -14.28 -0.07 -16.42
N HIS A 110 -13.74 -1.17 -16.94
CA HIS A 110 -12.98 -2.13 -16.12
C HIS A 110 -11.66 -1.55 -15.61
N ILE A 111 -10.92 -0.83 -16.45
CA ILE A 111 -9.69 -0.13 -16.04
C ILE A 111 -9.97 0.82 -14.87
N ASN A 112 -11.01 1.65 -14.98
CA ASN A 112 -11.41 2.56 -13.91
C ASN A 112 -11.83 1.81 -12.64
N LYS A 113 -12.57 0.70 -12.77
CA LYS A 113 -12.96 -0.14 -11.63
C LYS A 113 -11.74 -0.69 -10.89
N PHE A 114 -10.75 -1.23 -11.61
CA PHE A 114 -9.52 -1.73 -11.01
C PHE A 114 -8.70 -0.63 -10.33
N GLN A 115 -8.58 0.55 -10.95
CA GLN A 115 -7.89 1.70 -10.36
C GLN A 115 -8.54 2.14 -9.03
N ILE A 116 -9.88 2.21 -8.99
CA ILE A 116 -10.62 2.56 -7.77
C ILE A 116 -10.42 1.49 -6.70
N LEU A 117 -10.58 0.21 -7.03
CA LEU A 117 -10.42 -0.89 -6.08
C LEU A 117 -9.00 -0.96 -5.50
N THR A 118 -7.99 -0.79 -6.35
CA THR A 118 -6.57 -0.74 -5.94
C THR A 118 -6.32 0.45 -5.02
N SER A 119 -6.86 1.62 -5.36
CA SER A 119 -6.73 2.83 -4.52
C SER A 119 -7.40 2.66 -3.15
N ILE A 120 -8.57 2.01 -3.09
CA ILE A 120 -9.25 1.70 -1.83
C ILE A 120 -8.40 0.73 -1.00
N GLU A 121 -7.84 -0.31 -1.61
CA GLU A 121 -7.01 -1.28 -0.90
C GLU A 121 -5.72 -0.65 -0.37
N LEU A 122 -5.03 0.16 -1.19
CA LEU A 122 -3.85 0.91 -0.76
C LEU A 122 -4.16 1.83 0.44
N ASN A 123 -5.27 2.57 0.39
CA ASN A 123 -5.70 3.41 1.50
C ASN A 123 -6.02 2.59 2.77
N ARG A 124 -6.60 1.40 2.60
CA ARG A 124 -6.89 0.49 3.72
C ARG A 124 -5.59 -0.01 4.37
N GLN A 125 -4.60 -0.39 3.57
CA GLN A 125 -3.29 -0.83 4.07
C GLN A 125 -2.54 0.30 4.75
N GLN A 126 -2.57 1.51 4.17
CA GLN A 126 -1.97 2.69 4.77
C GLN A 126 -2.57 2.98 6.15
N ARG A 127 -3.90 2.98 6.28
CA ARG A 127 -4.57 3.18 7.58
C ARG A 127 -4.19 2.12 8.61
N LYS A 128 -4.08 0.85 8.20
CA LYS A 128 -3.62 -0.23 9.10
C LYS A 128 -2.20 0.01 9.58
N MET A 129 -1.30 0.39 8.68
CA MET A 129 0.08 0.70 9.03
C MET A 129 0.17 1.91 9.97
N ASP A 130 -0.64 2.93 9.74
CA ASP A 130 -0.70 4.10 10.63
C ASP A 130 -1.22 3.72 12.03
N LEU A 131 -2.22 2.83 12.11
CA LEU A 131 -2.70 2.28 13.38
C LEU A 131 -1.64 1.46 14.10
N TYR A 132 -0.91 0.59 13.39
CA TYR A 132 0.19 -0.18 13.99
C TYR A 132 1.29 0.76 14.51
N ARG A 133 1.67 1.77 13.73
CA ARG A 133 2.64 2.78 14.19
C ARG A 133 2.17 3.54 15.43
N GLN A 134 0.88 3.88 15.50
CA GLN A 134 0.31 4.52 16.68
C GLN A 134 0.34 3.60 17.90
N ASN A 135 -0.03 2.33 17.73
CA ASN A 135 -0.01 1.34 18.81
C ASN A 135 1.44 1.09 19.30
N ASP A 136 2.39 0.90 18.38
CA ASP A 136 3.80 0.71 18.72
C ASP A 136 4.37 1.93 19.46
N GLN A 137 3.99 3.14 19.04
CA GLN A 137 4.37 4.37 19.75
C GLN A 137 3.78 4.43 21.16
N GLU A 138 2.52 4.02 21.34
CA GLU A 138 1.85 3.99 22.64
C GLU A 138 2.48 2.94 23.57
N GLU A 139 2.76 1.73 23.08
CA GLU A 139 3.46 0.69 23.82
C GLU A 139 4.87 1.13 24.24
N MET A 140 5.61 1.79 23.36
CA MET A 140 6.93 2.33 23.66
C MET A 140 6.85 3.41 24.76
N LYS A 141 5.87 4.30 24.71
CA LYS A 141 5.61 5.30 25.76
C LYS A 141 5.26 4.64 27.09
N GLU A 142 4.43 3.60 27.07
CA GLU A 142 4.07 2.87 28.29
C GLU A 142 5.29 2.19 28.91
N MET A 143 6.14 1.56 28.09
CA MET A 143 7.40 0.96 28.54
C MET A 143 8.34 2.01 29.14
N LEU A 144 8.47 3.17 28.50
CA LEU A 144 9.26 4.28 29.03
C LEU A 144 8.75 4.73 30.40
N HIS A 145 7.44 4.90 30.57
CA HIS A 145 6.85 5.24 31.86
C HIS A 145 7.08 4.17 32.93
N LYS A 146 7.08 2.88 32.56
CA LYS A 146 7.40 1.79 33.49
C LYS A 146 8.86 1.88 33.96
N ILE A 147 9.80 2.08 33.02
CA ILE A 147 11.23 2.24 33.33
C ILE A 147 11.45 3.42 34.29
N ILE A 148 10.85 4.57 34.01
CA ILE A 148 11.05 5.79 34.81
C ILE A 148 10.46 5.69 36.22
N ARG A 149 9.39 4.91 36.39
CA ARG A 149 8.80 4.65 37.71
C ARG A 149 9.54 3.56 38.50
N SER A 150 10.41 2.80 37.84
CA SER A 150 11.14 1.67 38.43
C SER A 150 12.58 2.06 38.77
N VAL A 151 12.88 2.07 40.07
CA VAL A 151 14.23 2.41 40.57
C VAL A 151 15.28 1.39 40.12
N ASP A 152 14.88 0.13 39.98
CA ASP A 152 15.76 -0.97 39.55
C ASP A 152 16.05 -0.91 38.05
N ASP A 153 15.05 -0.53 37.22
CA ASP A 153 15.26 -0.36 35.78
C ASP A 153 16.13 0.88 35.50
N LEU A 154 15.93 1.97 36.25
CA LEU A 154 16.82 3.14 36.20
C LEU A 154 18.24 2.81 36.66
N ALA A 155 18.41 1.98 37.69
CA ALA A 155 19.73 1.53 38.14
C ALA A 155 20.42 0.63 37.10
N THR A 156 19.65 -0.22 36.42
CA THR A 156 20.14 -1.06 35.32
C THR A 156 20.58 -0.22 34.12
N ALA A 157 19.79 0.80 33.74
CA ALA A 157 20.15 1.75 32.69
C ALA A 157 21.43 2.55 33.02
N VAL A 158 21.62 2.95 34.29
CA VAL A 158 22.86 3.60 34.78
C VAL A 158 24.08 2.68 34.63
N GLY A 159 23.90 1.35 34.74
CA GLY A 159 24.93 0.35 34.48
C GLY A 159 25.33 0.24 32.99
N MET A 160 24.46 0.68 32.07
CA MET A 160 24.66 0.70 30.62
C MET A 160 25.04 2.11 30.16
N ARG A 161 26.20 2.61 30.65
CA ARG A 161 26.63 4.02 30.53
C ARG A 161 26.59 4.59 29.10
N ASP A 162 26.80 3.76 28.09
CA ASP A 162 26.80 4.16 26.67
C ASP A 162 25.39 4.42 26.10
N ASP A 163 24.35 3.87 26.72
CA ASP A 163 22.95 3.99 26.25
C ASP A 163 22.13 5.02 27.04
N VAL A 164 22.63 5.48 28.19
CA VAL A 164 22.02 6.55 29.01
C VAL A 164 21.71 7.82 28.21
N PRO A 165 22.61 8.36 27.35
CA PRO A 165 22.31 9.56 26.57
C PRO A 165 21.12 9.38 25.62
N LYS A 166 20.97 8.19 25.02
CA LYS A 166 19.84 7.88 24.12
C LYS A 166 18.53 7.81 24.90
N LEU A 167 18.54 7.18 26.07
CA LEU A 167 17.37 7.13 26.96
C LEU A 167 16.96 8.54 27.43
N MET A 168 17.92 9.39 27.82
CA MET A 168 17.65 10.78 28.18
C MET A 168 17.04 11.56 27.01
N GLN A 169 17.52 11.34 25.78
CA GLN A 169 16.96 11.96 24.58
C GLN A 169 15.50 11.55 24.36
N THR A 170 15.18 10.26 24.47
CA THR A 170 13.79 9.76 24.33
C THR A 170 12.86 10.38 25.39
N ILE A 171 13.32 10.52 26.63
CA ILE A 171 12.55 11.18 27.70
C ILE A 171 12.31 12.66 27.37
N GLN A 172 13.33 13.36 26.86
CA GLN A 172 13.20 14.77 26.46
C GLN A 172 12.26 14.96 25.27
N GLU A 173 12.22 14.03 24.33
CA GLU A 173 11.30 14.07 23.19
C GLU A 173 9.85 13.87 23.65
N GLU A 174 9.60 12.93 24.56
CA GLU A 174 8.27 12.71 25.15
C GLU A 174 7.81 13.91 26.01
N LEU A 175 8.71 14.55 26.75
CA LEU A 175 8.42 15.76 27.52
C LEU A 175 7.95 16.95 26.64
N LYS A 176 8.28 16.99 25.35
CA LYS A 176 7.81 18.05 24.44
C LYS A 176 6.35 17.91 24.05
N GLY A 177 5.84 16.67 24.06
CA GLY A 177 4.46 16.35 23.68
C GLY A 177 3.48 16.39 24.84
N GLU A 178 3.95 16.39 26.08
CA GLU A 178 3.13 16.34 27.29
C GLU A 178 2.84 17.74 27.87
N GLN A 179 1.63 17.93 28.39
CA GLN A 179 1.27 19.20 29.02
C GLN A 179 2.04 19.39 30.35
N PRO A 180 2.54 20.61 30.62
CA PRO A 180 3.06 20.96 31.93
C PRO A 180 2.00 20.68 33.00
N ASP A 181 2.41 20.15 34.14
CA ASP A 181 1.58 19.82 35.32
C ASP A 181 0.78 18.52 35.29
N THR A 182 0.97 17.66 34.29
CA THR A 182 0.45 16.27 34.37
C THR A 182 1.34 15.39 35.25
N GLU A 183 0.76 14.37 35.89
CA GLU A 183 1.52 13.37 36.66
C GLU A 183 2.59 12.69 35.79
N LYS A 184 2.26 12.47 34.50
CA LYS A 184 3.19 11.94 33.49
C LYS A 184 4.38 12.87 33.29
N TYR A 185 4.14 14.17 33.09
CA TYR A 185 5.20 15.17 32.94
C TYR A 185 6.13 15.21 34.15
N GLN A 186 5.59 15.15 35.37
CA GLN A 186 6.38 15.13 36.60
C GLN A 186 7.22 13.85 36.73
N ALA A 187 6.65 12.69 36.41
CA ALA A 187 7.37 11.42 36.43
C ALA A 187 8.53 11.41 35.41
N LEU A 188 8.29 11.82 34.17
CA LEU A 188 9.31 11.94 33.12
C LEU A 188 10.46 12.86 33.54
N ARG A 189 10.12 14.03 34.11
CA ARG A 189 11.12 14.99 34.61
C ARG A 189 11.94 14.41 35.77
N GLY A 190 11.29 13.77 36.73
CA GLY A 190 11.98 13.11 37.86
C GLY A 190 12.91 11.98 37.41
N GLY A 191 12.53 11.21 36.39
CA GLY A 191 13.38 10.20 35.76
C GLY A 191 14.64 10.79 35.13
N LEU A 192 14.48 11.89 34.38
CA LEU A 192 15.59 12.59 33.75
C LEU A 192 16.59 13.14 34.78
N ASP A 193 16.09 13.76 35.85
CA ASP A 193 16.90 14.28 36.95
C ASP A 193 17.65 13.15 37.67
N THR A 194 16.99 12.01 37.90
CA THR A 194 17.60 10.83 38.52
C THR A 194 18.75 10.27 37.67
N LEU A 195 18.55 10.14 36.36
CA LEU A 195 19.59 9.69 35.44
C LEU A 195 20.77 10.67 35.41
N HIS A 196 20.51 11.97 35.40
CA HIS A 196 21.56 13.00 35.42
C HIS A 196 22.38 12.95 36.70
N VAL A 197 21.73 12.94 37.86
CA VAL A 197 22.39 12.90 39.18
C VAL A 197 23.22 11.64 39.36
N LYS A 198 22.71 10.48 38.92
CA LYS A 198 23.42 9.19 39.09
C LYS A 198 24.56 8.97 38.11
N THR A 199 24.48 9.50 36.89
CA THR A 199 25.49 9.23 35.84
C THR A 199 26.48 10.36 35.62
N GLY A 200 26.13 11.58 36.05
CA GLY A 200 26.87 12.81 35.74
C GLY A 200 26.84 13.20 34.27
N ILE A 201 26.06 12.49 33.44
CA ILE A 201 25.92 12.74 32.01
C ILE A 201 24.89 13.84 31.81
N LEU A 202 25.23 14.87 31.02
CA LEU A 202 24.29 15.93 30.66
C LEU A 202 23.30 15.39 29.61
N PRO A 203 21.99 15.65 29.75
CA PRO A 203 21.03 15.32 28.72
C PRO A 203 21.40 15.98 27.38
N PRO A 204 21.25 15.29 26.24
CA PRO A 204 21.53 15.90 24.95
C PRO A 204 20.62 17.11 24.73
N LEU A 205 21.21 18.24 24.33
CA LEU A 205 20.47 19.45 24.06
C LEU A 205 19.69 19.24 22.76
N THR A 206 18.39 18.90 22.86
CA THR A 206 17.51 19.04 21.70
C THR A 206 17.09 20.51 21.59
N ASP A 207 17.15 21.02 20.37
CA ASP A 207 17.37 22.42 19.92
C ASP A 207 16.46 23.55 20.47
N ARG A 208 15.60 23.32 21.46
CA ARG A 208 14.77 24.39 22.09
C ARG A 208 14.46 24.20 23.58
N MET A 209 15.37 23.68 24.39
CA MET A 209 15.25 23.88 25.85
C MET A 209 15.59 25.34 26.20
N ILE A 210 14.58 26.06 26.66
CA ILE A 210 14.69 27.41 27.23
C ILE A 210 15.74 27.41 28.37
N PRO A 211 16.63 28.42 28.47
CA PRO A 211 17.95 28.26 29.09
C PRO A 211 18.02 28.35 30.63
N ASN A 212 16.99 27.97 31.40
CA ASN A 212 16.92 28.42 32.80
C ASN A 212 16.74 27.36 33.90
N ILE A 213 16.99 26.07 33.65
CA ILE A 213 16.78 25.04 34.70
C ILE A 213 18.11 24.46 35.25
N TRP A 214 19.23 24.60 34.55
CA TRP A 214 20.50 23.95 34.95
C TRP A 214 21.57 24.87 35.56
N THR A 215 21.25 26.14 35.82
CA THR A 215 22.16 27.06 36.51
C THR A 215 21.66 27.39 37.90
N ARG A 216 21.82 26.46 38.84
CA ARG A 216 22.00 26.76 40.28
C ARG A 216 22.44 25.52 41.02
N GLY A 217 23.75 25.41 41.23
CA GLY A 217 24.32 24.32 42.01
C GLY A 217 25.84 24.27 41.92
N ASN A 218 26.50 25.42 42.07
CA ASN A 218 27.92 25.46 42.45
C ASN A 218 28.27 26.87 42.92
N VAL A 219 28.03 27.13 44.21
CA VAL A 219 28.82 28.10 44.98
C VAL A 219 28.93 27.55 46.41
N HIS A 220 30.15 27.08 46.71
CA HIS A 220 30.78 26.77 48.01
C HIS A 220 30.12 25.81 48.99
#